data_AF-A0AAV9SA76-F1
#
_entry.id   AF-A0AAV9SA76-F1
#
_cell.length_a   1.000
_cell.length_b   1.000
_cell.length_c   1.000
_cell.angle_alpha   90.00
_cell.angle_beta   90.00
_cell.angle_gamma   90.00
#
_symmetry.space_group_name_H-M   'P 1'
#
loop_
_entity.id
_entity.type
_entity.pdbx_description
1 polymer ?
#
loop_
_entity_poly.entity_id
_entity_poly.type
_entity_poly.pdbx_seq_one_letter_code
_entity_poly.pdbx_strand_id
1 'polypeptide(L)'
;MAGPEQSQQQQQQQKVEEKAEHIDDAEMALQGINMLLNNGFKESDELFKRYRTHSPLMSFGASFVSFLNAMMTFEEEKMQMACDDLRTTEKLCESDSAGVLETIRNKIKKSMDSQMSGVAVVDRLQRQIIVADCQVYLAVLSFVKQELSAYIKGGWILRKAWKMYNKCHSDISQLQGTCQRRPSGNHDSLSADNANHNVENGVTAEALDRLKGSVSFGYGLFHLCISMVPPHLLKIINLLGFPGDRLQGLSSLMYASESKDMKAPLATLALLWYHTVVLPFFALEGSDTHAGLLEAKAILQRKSVVYPNSSLFMFFKGRVQRLECHINSALACFHDALELASDQREIQHVCLYEIGWCSMIELNFEDAFRAFERLKNESRWSQCYYAYLTGVCQGASGDLDGANGVFKDVQKLFKRKNNQIEQFAVKRADRLRKVSPTRQLCILGVIEVLYLWKALQNCSSTKLQIMNQVLQSLDEPSCRGLKHLLLGSILKCQGNIRDAVQSFQLAVRDEYGRQINSYIQPYAVYELGCILLAKAETVAKGRSFLLQAKEDFTGYDFENRLHVRIHSALASLKEVVPQ
;
A
#
# COMPACT_ATOMS: atom_id res chain seq x y z
N MET A 1 -69.89 13.80 9.48
CA MET A 1 -69.41 12.74 10.40
C MET A 1 -68.61 11.75 9.56
N ALA A 2 -67.29 11.86 9.57
CA ALA A 2 -66.43 10.82 9.00
C ALA A 2 -66.36 9.66 10.00
N GLY A 3 -66.58 8.43 9.54
CA GLY A 3 -66.72 7.26 10.41
C GLY A 3 -65.41 6.85 11.11
N PRO A 4 -65.49 6.14 12.24
CA PRO A 4 -64.33 5.70 13.03
C PRO A 4 -63.33 4.81 12.26
N GLU A 5 -63.74 4.19 11.16
CA GLU A 5 -62.88 3.34 10.31
C GLU A 5 -61.88 4.15 9.46
N GLN A 6 -62.24 5.36 9.00
CA GLN A 6 -61.30 6.23 8.27
C GLN A 6 -60.22 6.81 9.19
N SER A 7 -60.55 7.00 10.47
CA SER A 7 -59.60 7.48 11.49
C SER A 7 -58.60 6.39 11.88
N GLN A 8 -59.05 5.12 11.91
CA GLN A 8 -58.16 3.97 12.16
C GLN A 8 -57.27 3.64 10.97
N GLN A 9 -57.76 3.76 9.73
CA GLN A 9 -56.92 3.61 8.53
C GLN A 9 -55.89 4.74 8.40
N GLN A 10 -56.24 6.00 8.71
CA GLN A 10 -55.27 7.10 8.75
C GLN A 10 -54.26 6.96 9.90
N GLN A 11 -54.65 6.44 11.07
CA GLN A 11 -53.71 6.14 12.15
C GLN A 11 -52.83 4.91 11.87
N GLN A 12 -53.31 3.93 11.10
CA GLN A 12 -52.48 2.82 10.60
C GLN A 12 -51.56 3.25 9.46
N GLN A 13 -51.99 4.14 8.57
CA GLN A 13 -51.13 4.73 7.53
C GLN A 13 -50.09 5.67 8.12
N GLN A 14 -50.43 6.48 9.13
CA GLN A 14 -49.45 7.27 9.89
C GLN A 14 -48.51 6.40 10.73
N LYS A 15 -48.97 5.28 11.33
CA LYS A 15 -48.07 4.31 11.99
C LYS A 15 -47.19 3.52 11.03
N VAL A 16 -47.57 3.38 9.76
CA VAL A 16 -46.78 2.73 8.72
C VAL A 16 -45.81 3.71 8.06
N GLU A 17 -46.16 5.00 7.95
CA GLU A 17 -45.26 6.07 7.50
C GLU A 17 -44.27 6.55 8.61
N GLU A 18 -44.62 6.43 9.90
CA GLU A 18 -43.69 6.65 11.03
C GLU A 18 -42.73 5.47 11.28
N LYS A 19 -42.90 4.34 10.56
CA LYS A 19 -41.80 3.41 10.32
C LYS A 19 -41.03 3.85 9.07
N ALA A 20 -40.53 5.08 9.07
CA ALA A 20 -39.37 5.40 8.26
C ALA A 20 -38.27 4.41 8.70
N GLU A 21 -37.80 3.55 7.78
CA GLU A 21 -36.61 2.75 8.01
C GLU A 21 -35.55 3.69 8.59
N HIS A 22 -35.20 3.52 9.86
CA HIS A 22 -34.13 4.29 10.47
C HIS A 22 -32.84 3.84 9.77
N ILE A 23 -32.45 4.56 8.72
CA ILE A 23 -31.24 4.29 7.96
C ILE A 23 -30.06 4.57 8.90
N ASP A 24 -29.37 3.52 9.34
CA ASP A 24 -28.08 3.68 10.00
C ASP A 24 -27.01 3.92 8.92
N ASP A 25 -26.65 5.20 8.76
CA ASP A 25 -25.61 5.64 7.83
C ASP A 25 -24.29 4.89 7.99
N ALA A 26 -23.92 4.50 9.22
CA ALA A 26 -22.68 3.80 9.47
C ALA A 26 -22.71 2.37 8.92
N GLU A 27 -23.82 1.68 9.13
CA GLU A 27 -24.04 0.34 8.57
C GLU A 27 -24.11 0.40 7.04
N MET A 28 -24.84 1.36 6.48
CA MET A 28 -24.96 1.55 5.04
C MET A 28 -23.62 1.90 4.39
N ALA A 29 -22.83 2.78 5.01
CA ALA A 29 -21.49 3.12 4.52
C ALA A 29 -20.54 1.92 4.58
N LEU A 30 -20.59 1.11 5.65
CA LEU A 30 -19.82 -0.14 5.74
C LEU A 30 -20.26 -1.15 4.68
N GLN A 31 -21.56 -1.29 4.44
CA GLN A 31 -22.09 -2.15 3.38
C GLN A 31 -21.57 -1.70 2.00
N GLY A 32 -21.59 -0.40 1.71
CA GLY A 32 -21.06 0.16 0.47
C GLY A 32 -19.59 -0.17 0.24
N ILE A 33 -18.74 -0.09 1.27
CA ILE A 33 -17.33 -0.48 1.17
C ILE A 33 -17.16 -2.00 1.03
N ASN A 34 -17.99 -2.80 1.71
CA ASN A 34 -17.94 -4.26 1.54
C ASN A 34 -18.37 -4.71 0.14
N MET A 35 -19.34 -4.03 -0.49
CA MET A 35 -19.69 -4.24 -1.91
C MET A 35 -18.47 -4.00 -2.79
N LEU A 36 -17.79 -2.86 -2.61
CA LEU A 36 -16.58 -2.50 -3.36
C LEU A 36 -15.51 -3.61 -3.30
N LEU A 37 -15.24 -4.13 -2.09
CA LEU A 37 -14.22 -5.16 -1.88
C LEU A 37 -14.66 -6.54 -2.37
N ASN A 38 -15.95 -6.81 -2.49
CA ASN A 38 -16.51 -8.05 -3.05
C ASN A 38 -16.84 -7.92 -4.55
N ASN A 39 -16.06 -7.13 -5.28
CA ASN A 39 -16.17 -6.88 -6.72
C ASN A 39 -17.42 -6.10 -7.17
N GLY A 40 -18.27 -5.65 -6.24
CA GLY A 40 -19.47 -4.85 -6.49
C GLY A 40 -19.19 -3.34 -6.57
N PHE A 41 -18.31 -2.94 -7.49
CA PHE A 41 -17.88 -1.54 -7.63
C PHE A 41 -19.01 -0.62 -8.11
N LYS A 42 -19.84 -1.10 -9.04
CA LYS A 42 -20.96 -0.30 -9.58
C LYS A 42 -22.04 -0.13 -8.53
N GLU A 43 -22.37 -1.19 -7.82
CA GLU A 43 -23.34 -1.23 -6.74
C GLU A 43 -22.92 -0.32 -5.58
N SER A 44 -21.63 -0.35 -5.21
CA SER A 44 -21.04 0.56 -4.23
C SER A 44 -21.18 2.03 -4.66
N ASP A 45 -20.80 2.34 -5.90
CA ASP A 45 -20.87 3.70 -6.46
C ASP A 45 -22.32 4.21 -6.53
N GLU A 46 -23.26 3.37 -6.97
CA GLU A 46 -24.69 3.68 -7.02
C GLU A 46 -25.27 3.95 -5.63
N LEU A 47 -24.92 3.12 -4.64
CA LEU A 47 -25.33 3.30 -3.24
C LEU A 47 -24.85 4.65 -2.70
N PHE A 48 -23.55 4.96 -2.84
CA PHE A 48 -23.02 6.21 -2.32
C PHE A 48 -23.52 7.44 -3.08
N LYS A 49 -23.74 7.34 -4.40
CA LYS A 49 -24.35 8.43 -5.18
C LYS A 49 -25.77 8.71 -4.74
N ARG A 50 -26.58 7.67 -4.52
CA ARG A 50 -27.99 7.79 -4.10
C ARG A 50 -28.14 8.53 -2.77
N TYR A 51 -27.26 8.25 -1.81
CA TYR A 51 -27.32 8.82 -0.46
C TYR A 51 -26.30 9.94 -0.21
N ARG A 52 -25.65 10.45 -1.26
CA ARG A 52 -24.56 11.44 -1.15
C ARG A 52 -24.92 12.69 -0.37
N THR A 53 -26.18 13.12 -0.44
CA THR A 53 -26.70 14.32 0.24
C THR A 53 -27.42 14.00 1.54
N HIS A 54 -27.51 12.73 1.93
CA HIS A 54 -28.23 12.30 3.13
C HIS A 54 -27.49 12.66 4.41
N SER A 55 -26.17 12.46 4.44
CA SER A 55 -25.33 12.82 5.59
C SER A 55 -23.87 13.05 5.22
N PRO A 56 -23.06 13.68 6.10
CA PRO A 56 -21.62 13.84 5.88
C PRO A 56 -20.89 12.51 5.67
N LEU A 57 -21.32 11.44 6.33
CA LEU A 57 -20.69 10.12 6.20
C LEU A 57 -20.93 9.51 4.82
N MET A 58 -22.16 9.59 4.31
CA MET A 58 -22.48 9.12 2.96
C MET A 58 -21.84 9.99 1.87
N SER A 59 -21.77 11.31 2.09
CA SER A 59 -21.03 12.24 1.22
C SER A 59 -19.54 11.91 1.15
N PHE A 60 -18.95 11.56 2.30
CA PHE A 60 -17.57 11.07 2.38
C PHE A 60 -17.38 9.76 1.63
N GLY A 61 -18.29 8.79 1.80
CA GLY A 61 -18.21 7.52 1.06
C GLY A 61 -18.21 7.72 -0.45
N ALA A 62 -19.08 8.59 -0.97
CA ALA A 62 -19.09 8.94 -2.39
C ALA A 62 -17.77 9.59 -2.85
N SER A 63 -17.26 10.54 -2.05
CA SER A 63 -15.98 11.20 -2.34
C SER A 63 -14.79 10.25 -2.26
N PHE A 64 -14.86 9.23 -1.40
CA PHE A 64 -13.85 8.19 -1.28
C PHE A 64 -13.83 7.28 -2.51
N VAL A 65 -15.00 6.87 -3.03
CA VAL A 65 -15.08 6.10 -4.28
C VAL A 65 -14.53 6.91 -5.46
N SER A 66 -14.87 8.21 -5.57
CA SER A 66 -14.27 9.11 -6.55
C SER A 66 -12.74 9.17 -6.42
N PHE A 67 -12.23 9.29 -5.19
CA PHE A 67 -10.79 9.27 -4.92
C PHE A 67 -10.11 7.96 -5.33
N LEU A 68 -10.68 6.80 -4.98
CA LEU A 68 -10.12 5.51 -5.38
C LEU A 68 -10.07 5.36 -6.90
N ASN A 69 -11.15 5.70 -7.60
CA ASN A 69 -11.20 5.65 -9.07
C ASN A 69 -10.13 6.56 -9.69
N ALA A 70 -9.97 7.79 -9.17
CA ALA A 70 -8.92 8.70 -9.61
C ALA A 70 -7.51 8.14 -9.41
N MET A 71 -7.24 7.55 -8.25
CA MET A 71 -5.92 7.00 -7.91
C MET A 71 -5.57 5.78 -8.75
N MET A 72 -6.55 4.92 -9.04
CA MET A 72 -6.34 3.70 -9.83
C MET A 72 -6.16 4.03 -11.32
N THR A 73 -7.00 4.90 -11.89
CA THR A 73 -7.02 5.20 -13.33
C THR A 73 -5.99 6.25 -13.75
N PHE A 74 -5.55 7.11 -12.85
CA PHE A 74 -4.62 8.19 -13.16
C PHE A 74 -5.12 9.14 -14.28
N GLU A 75 -6.44 9.33 -14.36
CA GLU A 75 -7.08 10.26 -15.29
C GLU A 75 -7.16 11.66 -14.66
N GLU A 76 -6.61 12.68 -15.33
CA GLU A 76 -6.58 14.05 -14.80
C GLU A 76 -7.99 14.58 -14.46
N GLU A 77 -8.98 14.28 -15.31
CA GLU A 77 -10.39 14.63 -15.09
C GLU A 77 -10.95 13.97 -13.83
N LYS A 78 -10.67 12.68 -13.61
CA LYS A 78 -11.10 11.96 -12.41
C LYS A 78 -10.38 12.45 -11.16
N MET A 79 -9.09 12.78 -11.25
CA MET A 79 -8.35 13.41 -10.15
C MET A 79 -8.94 14.76 -9.77
N GLN A 80 -9.34 15.57 -10.76
CA GLN A 80 -9.96 16.86 -10.51
C GLN A 80 -11.36 16.68 -9.89
N MET A 81 -12.18 15.78 -10.42
CA MET A 81 -13.48 15.43 -9.85
C MET A 81 -13.35 14.97 -8.39
N ALA A 82 -12.40 14.08 -8.10
CA ALA A 82 -12.13 13.64 -6.72
C ALA A 82 -11.71 14.79 -5.81
N CYS A 83 -10.88 15.73 -6.29
CA CYS A 83 -10.53 16.93 -5.52
C CYS A 83 -11.77 17.78 -5.17
N ASP A 84 -12.66 17.99 -6.12
CA ASP A 84 -13.84 18.84 -5.94
C ASP A 84 -14.88 18.18 -5.02
N ASP A 85 -15.06 16.86 -5.17
CA ASP A 85 -15.88 16.03 -4.29
C ASP A 85 -15.41 16.09 -2.82
N LEU A 86 -14.09 15.90 -2.60
CA LEU A 86 -13.49 15.95 -1.26
C LEU A 86 -13.62 17.34 -0.62
N ARG A 87 -13.43 18.41 -1.38
CA ARG A 87 -13.62 19.79 -0.90
C ARG A 87 -15.06 20.10 -0.57
N THR A 88 -16.00 19.56 -1.34
CA THR A 88 -17.43 19.71 -1.08
C THR A 88 -17.82 19.03 0.24
N THR A 89 -17.31 17.81 0.46
CA THR A 89 -17.50 17.08 1.72
C THR A 89 -16.85 17.78 2.91
N GLU A 90 -15.64 18.34 2.75
CA GLU A 90 -14.97 19.14 3.79
C GLU A 90 -15.84 20.34 4.19
N LYS A 91 -16.35 21.09 3.21
CA LYS A 91 -17.25 22.23 3.45
C LYS A 91 -18.54 21.82 4.17
N LEU A 92 -19.15 20.69 3.79
CA LEU A 92 -20.35 20.16 4.46
C LEU A 92 -20.09 19.84 5.94
N CYS A 93 -18.90 19.34 6.25
CA CYS A 93 -18.49 19.08 7.63
C CYS A 93 -18.21 20.38 8.41
N GLU A 94 -17.67 21.41 7.74
CA GLU A 94 -17.30 22.69 8.35
C GLU A 94 -18.50 23.66 8.54
N SER A 95 -19.45 23.72 7.59
CA SER A 95 -20.56 24.69 7.58
C SER A 95 -21.49 24.57 8.80
N ASP A 96 -21.75 23.35 9.27
CA ASP A 96 -22.53 23.12 10.50
C ASP A 96 -21.71 23.38 11.76
N SER A 97 -20.38 23.28 11.69
CA SER A 97 -19.52 23.60 12.83
C SER A 97 -19.30 25.11 13.01
N ALA A 98 -19.38 25.91 11.94
CA ALA A 98 -19.19 27.37 11.97
C ALA A 98 -20.42 28.15 12.47
N GLY A 99 -21.63 27.83 11.99
CA GLY A 99 -22.88 28.44 12.50
C GLY A 99 -23.14 28.11 13.97
N VAL A 100 -22.64 26.94 14.40
CA VAL A 100 -22.63 26.52 15.79
C VAL A 100 -21.50 27.23 16.55
N LEU A 101 -20.26 27.36 16.05
CA LEU A 101 -19.17 28.06 16.76
C LEU A 101 -19.43 29.56 17.02
N GLU A 102 -20.01 30.31 16.09
CA GLU A 102 -20.27 31.75 16.30
C GLU A 102 -21.44 32.01 17.27
N THR A 103 -22.48 31.19 17.18
CA THR A 103 -23.62 31.24 18.13
C THR A 103 -23.24 30.68 19.49
N ILE A 104 -22.34 29.68 19.54
CA ILE A 104 -21.78 29.09 20.75
C ILE A 104 -20.79 30.05 21.42
N ARG A 105 -19.94 30.77 20.68
CA ARG A 105 -18.99 31.72 21.30
C ARG A 105 -19.71 32.85 22.05
N ASN A 106 -20.86 33.29 21.53
CA ASN A 106 -21.70 34.30 22.18
C ASN A 106 -22.60 33.73 23.31
N LYS A 107 -22.88 32.41 23.32
CA LYS A 107 -23.58 31.71 24.42
C LYS A 107 -22.65 31.18 25.53
N ILE A 108 -21.40 30.83 25.22
CA ILE A 108 -20.38 30.33 26.16
C ILE A 108 -20.02 31.38 27.21
N LYS A 109 -20.15 32.67 26.90
CA LYS A 109 -19.95 33.74 27.88
C LYS A 109 -21.09 33.85 28.90
N LYS A 110 -22.17 33.06 28.76
CA LYS A 110 -23.39 33.17 29.59
C LYS A 110 -23.90 31.87 30.23
N SER A 111 -23.27 30.72 30.03
CA SER A 111 -23.64 29.49 30.77
C SER A 111 -22.45 28.56 31.00
N MET A 112 -21.77 28.72 32.14
CA MET A 112 -21.29 27.56 32.88
C MET A 112 -22.54 26.75 33.29
N ASP A 113 -22.50 25.42 33.10
CA ASP A 113 -23.52 24.43 33.53
C ASP A 113 -24.69 24.05 32.59
N SER A 114 -24.45 23.81 31.29
CA SER A 114 -25.36 22.92 30.52
C SER A 114 -24.64 22.03 29.51
N GLN A 115 -24.66 20.73 29.81
CA GLN A 115 -24.12 19.58 29.05
C GLN A 115 -24.44 19.65 27.54
N MET A 116 -23.43 19.53 26.67
CA MET A 116 -23.68 19.25 25.25
C MET A 116 -24.31 17.85 25.14
N SER A 117 -25.37 17.69 24.33
CA SER A 117 -26.00 16.38 24.15
C SER A 117 -25.00 15.38 23.58
N GLY A 118 -25.04 14.13 24.04
CA GLY A 118 -24.09 13.11 23.62
C GLY A 118 -24.03 12.89 22.11
N VAL A 119 -25.18 12.98 21.46
CA VAL A 119 -25.33 12.87 20.00
C VAL A 119 -24.52 13.95 19.28
N ALA A 120 -24.55 15.20 19.77
CA ALA A 120 -23.80 16.31 19.18
C ALA A 120 -22.27 16.13 19.33
N VAL A 121 -21.82 15.47 20.41
CA VAL A 121 -20.40 15.15 20.60
C VAL A 121 -19.94 14.09 19.59
N VAL A 122 -20.73 13.03 19.40
CA VAL A 122 -20.45 11.96 18.43
C VAL A 122 -20.42 12.51 17.00
N ASP A 123 -21.43 13.29 16.60
CA ASP A 123 -21.49 13.91 15.27
C ASP A 123 -20.29 14.85 15.02
N ARG A 124 -19.94 15.69 16.00
CA ARG A 124 -18.78 16.58 15.89
C ARG A 124 -17.48 15.82 15.67
N LEU A 125 -17.26 14.72 16.41
CA LEU A 125 -16.06 13.89 16.26
C LEU A 125 -16.04 13.19 14.90
N GLN A 126 -17.18 12.68 14.43
CA GLN A 126 -17.32 12.08 13.10
C GLN A 126 -16.92 13.06 11.99
N ARG A 127 -17.47 14.27 12.02
CA ARG A 127 -17.16 15.34 11.05
C ARG A 127 -15.68 15.72 11.08
N GLN A 128 -15.07 15.81 12.27
CA GLN A 128 -13.63 16.08 12.38
C GLN A 128 -12.76 14.96 11.80
N ILE A 129 -13.15 13.70 11.98
CA ILE A 129 -12.45 12.56 11.36
C ILE A 129 -12.58 12.65 9.83
N ILE A 130 -13.79 12.89 9.31
CA ILE A 130 -14.04 13.03 7.86
C ILE A 130 -13.20 14.17 7.25
N VAL A 131 -13.13 15.33 7.91
CA VAL A 131 -12.28 16.44 7.43
C VAL A 131 -10.80 16.04 7.41
N ALA A 132 -10.33 15.29 8.42
CA ALA A 132 -8.96 14.79 8.43
C ALA A 132 -8.72 13.82 7.27
N ASP A 133 -9.66 12.91 6.98
CA ASP A 133 -9.59 11.99 5.85
C ASP A 133 -9.55 12.73 4.51
N CYS A 134 -10.43 13.72 4.32
CA CYS A 134 -10.45 14.55 3.11
C CYS A 134 -9.10 15.25 2.90
N GLN A 135 -8.47 15.76 3.96
CA GLN A 135 -7.15 16.37 3.87
C GLN A 135 -6.06 15.37 3.48
N VAL A 136 -6.07 14.16 4.02
CA VAL A 136 -5.14 13.11 3.60
C VAL A 136 -5.29 12.82 2.11
N TYR A 137 -6.52 12.59 1.63
CA TYR A 137 -6.76 12.25 0.23
C TYR A 137 -6.41 13.40 -0.72
N LEU A 138 -6.70 14.65 -0.35
CA LEU A 138 -6.26 15.84 -1.10
C LEU A 138 -4.73 15.98 -1.13
N ALA A 139 -4.03 15.63 -0.04
CA ALA A 139 -2.57 15.63 -0.02
C ALA A 139 -2.00 14.54 -0.95
N VAL A 140 -2.57 13.33 -0.93
CA VAL A 140 -2.19 12.23 -1.84
C VAL A 140 -2.38 12.64 -3.31
N LEU A 141 -3.55 13.19 -3.68
CA LEU A 141 -3.80 13.70 -5.02
C LEU A 141 -2.83 14.82 -5.43
N SER A 142 -2.37 15.64 -4.46
CA SER A 142 -1.37 16.67 -4.73
C SER A 142 0.02 16.06 -4.99
N PHE A 143 0.43 15.04 -4.24
CA PHE A 143 1.72 14.36 -4.45
C PHE A 143 1.80 13.63 -5.78
N VAL A 144 0.68 13.13 -6.27
CA VAL A 144 0.57 12.49 -7.58
C VAL A 144 0.98 13.42 -8.73
N LYS A 145 0.83 14.74 -8.57
CA LYS A 145 1.24 15.74 -9.58
C LYS A 145 2.76 15.85 -9.75
N GLN A 146 3.54 15.31 -8.81
CA GLN A 146 5.00 15.26 -8.84
C GLN A 146 5.73 16.63 -8.94
N GLU A 147 5.09 17.71 -8.53
CA GLU A 147 5.67 19.06 -8.49
C GLU A 147 6.24 19.39 -7.09
N LEU A 148 7.36 20.10 -7.04
CA LEU A 148 8.00 20.47 -5.76
C LEU A 148 7.07 21.32 -4.86
N SER A 149 6.36 22.28 -5.46
CA SER A 149 5.35 23.09 -4.78
C SER A 149 4.20 22.24 -4.23
N ALA A 150 3.78 21.21 -4.97
CA ALA A 150 2.74 20.28 -4.55
C ALA A 150 3.21 19.39 -3.39
N TYR A 151 4.48 18.98 -3.33
CA TYR A 151 5.04 18.26 -2.19
C TYR A 151 5.04 19.11 -0.91
N ILE A 152 5.44 20.38 -0.99
CA ILE A 152 5.41 21.29 0.17
C ILE A 152 3.97 21.47 0.66
N LYS A 153 3.06 21.80 -0.26
CA LYS A 153 1.64 21.99 0.06
C LYS A 153 1.03 20.72 0.67
N GLY A 154 1.26 19.55 0.07
CA GLY A 154 0.75 18.28 0.58
C GLY A 154 1.32 17.93 1.95
N GLY A 155 2.60 18.21 2.22
CA GLY A 155 3.21 18.04 3.55
C GLY A 155 2.54 18.91 4.63
N TRP A 156 2.20 20.16 4.31
CA TRP A 156 1.44 21.04 5.21
C TRP A 156 -0.01 20.58 5.42
N ILE A 157 -0.66 20.04 4.40
CA ILE A 157 -2.01 19.49 4.54
C ILE A 157 -2.00 18.24 5.42
N LEU A 158 -1.04 17.33 5.22
CA LEU A 158 -0.85 16.16 6.10
C LEU A 158 -0.61 16.57 7.55
N ARG A 159 0.06 17.71 7.79
CA ARG A 159 0.23 18.26 9.13
C ARG A 159 -1.07 18.59 9.83
N LYS A 160 -1.98 19.21 9.09
CA LYS A 160 -3.31 19.57 9.61
C LYS A 160 -4.09 18.29 9.92
N ALA A 161 -4.12 17.34 8.99
CA ALA A 161 -4.80 16.06 9.16
C ALA A 161 -4.29 15.29 10.39
N TRP A 162 -2.97 15.15 10.57
CA TRP A 162 -2.40 14.48 11.74
C TRP A 162 -2.87 15.10 13.06
N LYS A 163 -2.81 16.43 13.18
CA LYS A 163 -3.23 17.12 14.41
C LYS A 163 -4.71 16.83 14.73
N MET A 164 -5.55 16.73 13.71
CA MET A 164 -6.95 16.38 13.85
C MET A 164 -7.12 14.93 14.31
N TYR A 165 -6.46 13.96 13.66
CA TYR A 165 -6.49 12.56 14.09
C TYR A 165 -6.01 12.39 15.53
N ASN A 166 -4.85 12.97 15.89
CA ASN A 166 -4.28 12.84 17.22
C ASN A 166 -5.23 13.40 18.29
N LYS A 167 -5.85 14.55 18.01
CA LYS A 167 -6.84 15.16 18.91
C LYS A 167 -8.09 14.27 19.04
N CYS A 168 -8.72 13.88 17.93
CA CYS A 168 -9.91 13.02 17.95
C CYS A 168 -9.63 11.69 18.65
N HIS A 169 -8.47 11.08 18.41
CA HIS A 169 -8.07 9.82 19.02
C HIS A 169 -7.95 9.95 20.54
N SER A 170 -7.38 11.05 21.04
CA SER A 170 -7.29 11.38 22.47
C SER A 170 -8.66 11.66 23.08
N ASP A 171 -9.46 12.52 22.44
CA ASP A 171 -10.79 12.91 22.92
C ASP A 171 -11.71 11.68 23.06
N ILE A 172 -11.72 10.78 22.06
CA ILE A 172 -12.51 9.55 22.08
C ILE A 172 -12.04 8.61 23.20
N SER A 173 -10.73 8.44 23.38
CA SER A 173 -10.19 7.61 24.47
C SER A 173 -10.56 8.14 25.86
N GLN A 174 -10.57 9.45 26.06
CA GLN A 174 -11.00 10.05 27.32
C GLN A 174 -12.50 9.83 27.57
N LEU A 175 -13.33 9.96 26.53
CA LEU A 175 -14.77 9.69 26.60
C LEU A 175 -15.05 8.22 26.94
N GLN A 176 -14.37 7.28 26.28
CA GLN A 176 -14.47 5.83 26.59
C GLN A 176 -14.08 5.56 28.06
N GLY A 177 -12.96 6.12 28.52
CA GLY A 177 -12.52 5.96 29.92
C GLY A 177 -13.50 6.55 30.94
N THR A 178 -14.20 7.63 30.59
CA THR A 178 -15.24 8.23 31.44
C THR A 178 -16.49 7.36 31.51
N CYS A 179 -16.90 6.75 30.39
CA CYS A 179 -18.02 5.81 30.34
C CYS A 179 -17.72 4.52 31.12
N GLN A 180 -16.50 4.00 31.06
CA GLN A 180 -16.09 2.77 31.78
C GLN A 180 -15.95 2.96 33.30
N ARG A 181 -15.66 4.18 33.76
CA ARG A 181 -15.48 4.50 35.20
C ARG A 181 -16.78 4.81 35.93
N ARG A 182 -17.92 4.94 35.25
CA ARG A 182 -19.23 5.00 35.92
C ARG A 182 -19.54 3.61 36.48
N PRO A 183 -19.55 3.41 37.80
CA PRO A 183 -19.87 2.10 38.36
C PRO A 183 -21.34 1.78 38.09
N SER A 184 -21.60 0.55 37.66
CA SER A 184 -22.91 -0.11 37.74
C SER A 184 -23.30 -0.32 39.21
N GLY A 185 -23.51 0.77 39.96
CA GLY A 185 -23.70 0.77 41.41
C GLY A 185 -24.94 1.57 41.81
N ASN A 186 -26.10 0.94 41.68
CA ASN A 186 -27.15 0.86 42.71
C ASN A 186 -28.31 0.02 42.16
N HIS A 187 -28.20 -1.30 42.31
CA HIS A 187 -29.37 -2.15 42.40
C HIS A 187 -29.95 -1.96 43.81
N ASP A 188 -30.68 -0.87 44.03
CA ASP A 188 -31.61 -0.77 45.17
C ASP A 188 -32.83 0.05 44.72
N SER A 189 -33.90 -0.70 44.45
CA SER A 189 -35.32 -0.29 44.44
C SER A 189 -35.66 1.12 43.93
N LEU A 190 -35.84 1.27 42.61
CA LEU A 190 -36.69 2.32 42.04
C LEU A 190 -37.54 1.73 40.89
N SER A 191 -38.80 2.15 40.88
CA SER A 191 -39.94 1.71 40.08
C SER A 191 -39.71 1.66 38.57
N ALA A 192 -40.52 0.83 37.89
CA ALA A 192 -40.50 0.52 36.46
C ALA A 192 -40.74 1.72 35.50
N ASP A 193 -40.90 2.94 36.02
CA ASP A 193 -41.11 4.16 35.22
C ASP A 193 -39.80 4.87 34.83
N ASN A 194 -38.65 4.50 35.42
CA ASN A 194 -37.36 5.14 35.16
C ASN A 194 -36.45 4.41 34.14
N ALA A 195 -36.91 3.34 33.51
CA ALA A 195 -36.17 2.69 32.42
C ALA A 195 -35.98 3.61 31.18
N ASN A 196 -36.78 4.68 31.06
CA ASN A 196 -36.66 5.67 29.99
C ASN A 196 -35.60 6.75 30.21
N HIS A 197 -35.04 6.92 31.42
CA HIS A 197 -34.07 7.98 31.70
C HIS A 197 -32.61 7.60 31.38
N ASN A 198 -32.29 6.32 31.10
CA ASN A 198 -30.94 5.92 30.69
C ASN A 198 -30.59 6.25 29.22
N VAL A 199 -31.58 6.71 28.43
CA VAL A 199 -31.39 7.17 27.03
C VAL A 199 -30.90 8.63 26.97
N GLU A 200 -30.91 9.37 28.08
CA GLU A 200 -30.66 10.83 28.09
C GLU A 200 -29.19 11.25 27.97
N ASN A 201 -28.22 10.33 28.07
CA ASN A 201 -26.83 10.61 27.69
C ASN A 201 -26.55 9.98 26.32
N GLY A 202 -26.92 10.66 25.23
CA GLY A 202 -26.84 10.16 23.84
C GLY A 202 -25.45 9.81 23.26
N VAL A 203 -24.46 9.48 24.09
CA VAL A 203 -23.20 8.83 23.68
C VAL A 203 -23.32 7.35 24.02
N THR A 204 -23.53 6.48 23.03
CA THR A 204 -23.49 5.03 23.23
C THR A 204 -22.04 4.52 23.18
N ALA A 205 -21.76 3.43 23.92
CA ALA A 205 -20.46 2.76 23.85
C ALA A 205 -20.16 2.31 22.41
N GLU A 206 -21.16 1.79 21.70
CA GLU A 206 -21.05 1.35 20.31
C GLU A 206 -20.66 2.49 19.36
N ALA A 207 -21.25 3.69 19.52
CA ALA A 207 -20.90 4.86 18.72
C ALA A 207 -19.45 5.32 18.98
N LEU A 208 -19.00 5.29 20.24
CA LEU A 208 -17.61 5.62 20.59
C LEU A 208 -16.63 4.58 20.03
N ASP A 209 -16.95 3.30 20.12
CA ASP A 209 -16.09 2.22 19.59
C ASP A 209 -15.99 2.30 18.07
N ARG A 210 -17.10 2.60 17.37
CA ARG A 210 -17.08 2.86 15.93
C ARG A 210 -16.21 4.07 15.58
N LEU A 211 -16.39 5.21 16.26
CA LEU A 211 -15.56 6.39 16.02
C LEU A 211 -14.09 6.13 16.34
N LYS A 212 -13.81 5.34 17.38
CA LYS A 212 -12.46 4.89 17.71
C LYS A 212 -11.88 4.05 16.57
N GLY A 213 -12.66 3.16 15.96
CA GLY A 213 -12.27 2.42 14.77
C GLY A 213 -11.94 3.35 13.60
N SER A 214 -12.83 4.32 13.32
CA SER A 214 -12.68 5.28 12.23
C SER A 214 -11.41 6.13 12.36
N VAL A 215 -11.17 6.73 13.53
CA VAL A 215 -9.98 7.57 13.76
C VAL A 215 -8.68 6.74 13.79
N SER A 216 -8.75 5.50 14.27
CA SER A 216 -7.58 4.61 14.38
C SER A 216 -7.02 4.22 13.02
N PHE A 217 -7.83 4.21 11.97
CA PHE A 217 -7.35 3.98 10.61
C PHE A 217 -6.34 5.06 10.17
N GLY A 218 -6.76 6.33 10.17
CA GLY A 218 -5.88 7.44 9.79
C GLY A 218 -4.71 7.60 10.76
N TYR A 219 -4.97 7.55 12.07
CA TYR A 219 -3.94 7.61 13.10
C TYR A 219 -2.87 6.52 12.93
N GLY A 220 -3.30 5.28 12.69
CA GLY A 220 -2.41 4.14 12.48
C GLY A 220 -1.59 4.25 11.20
N LEU A 221 -2.20 4.69 10.09
CA LEU A 221 -1.49 4.93 8.83
C LEU A 221 -0.38 5.98 8.98
N PHE A 222 -0.63 7.08 9.68
CA PHE A 222 0.41 8.10 9.93
C PHE A 222 1.60 7.50 10.69
N HIS A 223 1.34 6.84 11.81
CA HIS A 223 2.38 6.20 12.61
C HIS A 223 3.20 5.19 11.79
N LEU A 224 2.50 4.33 11.03
CA LEU A 224 3.13 3.30 10.21
C LEU A 224 3.97 3.93 9.08
N CYS A 225 3.39 4.82 8.27
CA CYS A 225 4.07 5.46 7.15
C CYS A 225 5.32 6.23 7.60
N ILE A 226 5.24 7.00 8.69
CA ILE A 226 6.39 7.76 9.21
C ILE A 226 7.47 6.82 9.76
N SER A 227 7.10 5.71 10.40
CA SER A 227 8.08 4.71 10.90
C SER A 227 8.92 4.04 9.79
N MET A 228 8.50 4.17 8.53
CA MET A 228 9.18 3.60 7.36
C MET A 228 10.05 4.62 6.62
N VAL A 229 10.02 5.91 7.02
CA VAL A 229 10.83 6.93 6.36
C VAL A 229 12.30 6.81 6.81
N PRO A 230 13.27 6.79 5.86
CA PRO A 230 14.68 6.72 6.19
C PRO A 230 15.15 7.84 7.15
N PRO A 231 16.05 7.56 8.12
CA PRO A 231 16.48 8.53 9.13
C PRO A 231 17.05 9.85 8.62
N HIS A 232 17.69 9.85 7.45
CA HIS A 232 18.24 11.07 6.85
C HIS A 232 17.13 12.03 6.38
N LEU A 233 15.92 11.53 6.07
CA LEU A 233 14.75 12.33 5.74
C LEU A 233 13.92 12.72 6.98
N LEU A 234 14.13 12.05 8.13
CA LEU A 234 13.40 12.36 9.36
C LEU A 234 13.66 13.78 9.87
N LYS A 235 14.80 14.40 9.56
CA LYS A 235 15.04 15.82 9.92
C LYS A 235 13.99 16.76 9.33
N ILE A 236 13.54 16.49 8.09
CA ILE A 236 12.50 17.27 7.40
C ILE A 236 11.11 16.95 7.99
N ILE A 237 10.88 15.71 8.39
CA ILE A 237 9.60 15.27 8.98
C ILE A 237 9.44 15.77 10.42
N ASN A 238 10.51 15.77 11.21
CA ASN A 238 10.52 16.31 12.58
C ASN A 238 10.18 17.81 12.57
N LEU A 239 10.54 18.54 11.51
CA LEU A 239 10.14 19.94 11.30
C LEU A 239 8.61 20.08 11.12
N LEU A 240 7.95 19.06 10.57
CA LEU A 240 6.48 18.99 10.45
C LEU A 240 5.81 18.53 11.77
N GLY A 241 6.49 17.72 12.58
CA GLY A 241 6.13 17.45 13.98
C GLY A 241 5.12 16.31 14.20
N PHE A 242 5.24 15.20 13.46
CA PHE A 242 4.45 13.97 13.70
C PHE A 242 5.36 12.83 14.17
N PRO A 243 5.03 12.14 15.26
CA PRO A 243 5.76 10.95 15.70
C PRO A 243 5.47 9.76 14.76
N GLY A 244 6.48 8.93 14.51
CA GLY A 244 6.33 7.63 13.84
C GLY A 244 6.63 6.50 14.81
N ASP A 245 5.67 5.62 15.02
CA ASP A 245 5.81 4.43 15.87
C ASP A 245 5.15 3.26 15.15
N ARG A 246 5.96 2.28 14.75
CA ARG A 246 5.47 1.14 13.95
C ARG A 246 4.48 0.28 14.74
N LEU A 247 4.76 0.01 16.01
CA LEU A 247 3.91 -0.87 16.84
C LEU A 247 2.57 -0.20 17.10
N GLN A 248 2.60 1.09 17.42
CA GLN A 248 1.38 1.88 17.57
C GLN A 248 0.58 1.92 16.26
N GLY A 249 1.26 2.13 15.12
CA GLY A 249 0.64 2.14 13.80
C GLY A 249 -0.10 0.84 13.49
N LEU A 250 0.57 -0.31 13.69
CA LEU A 250 -0.01 -1.63 13.45
C LEU A 250 -1.14 -1.96 14.43
N SER A 251 -0.99 -1.62 15.71
CA SER A 251 -2.03 -1.84 16.73
C SER A 251 -3.31 -1.04 16.41
N SER A 252 -3.18 0.24 16.03
CA SER A 252 -4.32 1.07 15.65
C SER A 252 -5.01 0.58 14.36
N LEU A 253 -4.26 0.11 13.37
CA LEU A 253 -4.83 -0.49 12.16
C LEU A 253 -5.56 -1.80 12.47
N MET A 254 -4.99 -2.65 13.34
CA MET A 254 -5.64 -3.89 13.77
C MET A 254 -6.96 -3.59 14.48
N TYR A 255 -6.97 -2.61 15.40
CA TYR A 255 -8.21 -2.15 16.06
C TYR A 255 -9.25 -1.65 15.03
N ALA A 256 -8.83 -0.82 14.09
CA ALA A 256 -9.72 -0.33 13.03
C ALA A 256 -10.30 -1.47 12.20
N SER A 257 -9.49 -2.50 11.89
CA SER A 257 -9.89 -3.63 11.03
C SER A 257 -10.95 -4.56 11.63
N GLU A 258 -11.13 -4.53 12.96
CA GLU A 258 -12.15 -5.30 13.68
C GLU A 258 -13.33 -4.43 14.14
N SER A 259 -13.34 -3.14 13.79
CA SER A 259 -14.45 -2.24 14.11
C SER A 259 -15.63 -2.41 13.13
N LYS A 260 -16.77 -1.81 13.49
CA LYS A 260 -17.97 -1.69 12.63
C LYS A 260 -17.98 -0.41 11.77
N ASP A 261 -16.84 0.26 11.62
CA ASP A 261 -16.74 1.47 10.79
C ASP A 261 -16.49 1.11 9.32
N MET A 262 -16.94 1.96 8.40
CA MET A 262 -16.73 1.77 6.96
C MET A 262 -15.25 1.64 6.57
N LYS A 263 -14.31 2.12 7.39
CA LYS A 263 -12.87 2.02 7.16
C LYS A 263 -12.27 0.68 7.59
N ALA A 264 -13.00 -0.18 8.31
CA ALA A 264 -12.48 -1.47 8.78
C ALA A 264 -11.97 -2.38 7.65
N PRO A 265 -12.68 -2.51 6.51
CA PRO A 265 -12.16 -3.28 5.37
C PRO A 265 -10.89 -2.67 4.76
N LEU A 266 -10.79 -1.34 4.75
CA LEU A 266 -9.60 -0.63 4.26
C LEU A 266 -8.39 -0.82 5.18
N ALA A 267 -8.61 -0.83 6.50
CA ALA A 267 -7.58 -1.17 7.49
C ALA A 267 -7.06 -2.60 7.29
N THR A 268 -7.96 -3.54 6.99
CA THR A 268 -7.60 -4.92 6.64
C THR A 268 -6.71 -4.96 5.40
N LEU A 269 -7.08 -4.26 4.33
CA LEU A 269 -6.25 -4.19 3.12
C LEU A 269 -4.90 -3.50 3.39
N ALA A 270 -4.86 -2.45 4.20
CA ALA A 270 -3.62 -1.76 4.55
C ALA A 270 -2.64 -2.69 5.29
N LEU A 271 -3.13 -3.52 6.21
CA LEU A 271 -2.34 -4.54 6.90
C LEU A 271 -1.83 -5.60 5.92
N LEU A 272 -2.69 -6.10 5.02
CA LEU A 272 -2.27 -7.07 3.99
C LEU A 272 -1.19 -6.50 3.05
N TRP A 273 -1.36 -5.26 2.57
CA TRP A 273 -0.34 -4.55 1.80
C TRP A 273 0.96 -4.38 2.58
N TYR A 274 0.87 -3.98 3.84
CA TYR A 274 2.04 -3.81 4.69
C TYR A 274 2.82 -5.13 4.80
N HIS A 275 2.15 -6.20 5.22
CA HIS A 275 2.80 -7.48 5.49
C HIS A 275 3.28 -8.21 4.23
N THR A 276 2.57 -8.07 3.10
CA THR A 276 2.88 -8.84 1.88
C THR A 276 3.61 -8.06 0.80
N VAL A 277 3.72 -6.73 0.91
CA VAL A 277 4.38 -5.90 -0.12
C VAL A 277 5.41 -4.97 0.49
N VAL A 278 5.02 -4.15 1.46
CA VAL A 278 5.92 -3.13 2.02
C VAL A 278 7.03 -3.76 2.84
N LEU A 279 6.68 -4.65 3.77
CA LEU A 279 7.64 -5.29 4.64
C LEU A 279 8.66 -6.15 3.86
N PRO A 280 8.27 -7.03 2.91
CA PRO A 280 9.23 -7.76 2.08
C PRO A 280 10.13 -6.87 1.22
N PHE A 281 9.66 -5.67 0.83
CA PHE A 281 10.48 -4.73 0.07
C PHE A 281 11.63 -4.14 0.89
N PHE A 282 11.40 -3.83 2.17
CA PHE A 282 12.38 -3.20 3.06
C PHE A 282 13.16 -4.18 3.94
N ALA A 283 12.59 -5.35 4.25
CA ALA A 283 13.22 -6.37 5.07
C ALA A 283 14.47 -6.91 4.39
N LEU A 284 15.49 -7.20 5.21
CA LEU A 284 16.76 -7.71 4.70
C LEU A 284 17.01 -9.18 4.87
N GLU A 285 16.35 -9.88 5.79
CA GLU A 285 16.27 -11.34 5.83
C GLU A 285 15.45 -11.77 7.07
N GLY A 286 14.71 -12.88 6.92
CA GLY A 286 14.34 -13.80 8.02
C GLY A 286 13.14 -13.45 8.89
N SER A 287 13.39 -12.87 10.06
CA SER A 287 12.46 -12.88 11.19
C SER A 287 11.21 -12.03 10.96
N ASP A 288 11.39 -10.78 10.54
CA ASP A 288 10.28 -9.85 10.33
C ASP A 288 9.38 -10.28 9.18
N THR A 289 9.97 -10.81 8.10
CA THR A 289 9.22 -11.27 6.93
C THR A 289 8.38 -12.51 7.28
N HIS A 290 8.89 -13.43 8.09
CA HIS A 290 8.13 -14.60 8.51
C HIS A 290 6.96 -14.22 9.43
N ALA A 291 7.21 -13.38 10.44
CA ALA A 291 6.16 -12.89 11.32
C ALA A 291 5.06 -12.14 10.54
N GLY A 292 5.45 -11.24 9.61
CA GLY A 292 4.50 -10.55 8.76
C GLY A 292 3.68 -11.49 7.88
N LEU A 293 4.29 -12.55 7.36
CA LEU A 293 3.59 -13.56 6.56
C LEU A 293 2.55 -14.35 7.38
N LEU A 294 2.88 -14.69 8.63
CA LEU A 294 1.94 -15.33 9.55
C LEU A 294 0.74 -14.41 9.85
N GLU A 295 0.99 -13.13 10.09
CA GLU A 295 -0.08 -12.13 10.29
C GLU A 295 -0.97 -12.02 9.05
N ALA A 296 -0.40 -11.94 7.84
CA ALA A 296 -1.17 -11.89 6.60
C ALA A 296 -2.06 -13.14 6.43
N LYS A 297 -1.53 -14.34 6.73
CA LYS A 297 -2.30 -15.59 6.70
C LYS A 297 -3.45 -15.59 7.70
N ALA A 298 -3.20 -15.14 8.93
CA ALA A 298 -4.22 -15.04 9.97
C ALA A 298 -5.35 -14.07 9.57
N ILE A 299 -5.01 -12.91 8.98
CA ILE A 299 -5.98 -11.95 8.46
C ILE A 299 -6.83 -12.57 7.35
N LEU A 300 -6.21 -13.20 6.35
CA LEU A 300 -6.92 -13.86 5.24
C LEU A 300 -7.86 -14.96 5.75
N GLN A 301 -7.41 -15.78 6.70
CA GLN A 301 -8.24 -16.82 7.30
C GLN A 301 -9.45 -16.23 8.03
N ARG A 302 -9.23 -15.24 8.90
CA ARG A 302 -10.31 -14.61 9.69
C ARG A 302 -11.37 -13.95 8.81
N LYS A 303 -10.95 -13.32 7.71
CA LYS A 303 -11.84 -12.56 6.82
C LYS A 303 -12.36 -13.38 5.63
N SER A 304 -12.01 -14.66 5.53
CA SER A 304 -12.40 -15.55 4.41
C SER A 304 -13.92 -15.70 4.23
N VAL A 305 -14.68 -15.71 5.33
CA VAL A 305 -16.16 -15.79 5.30
C VAL A 305 -16.78 -14.48 4.78
N VAL A 306 -16.12 -13.34 5.00
CA VAL A 306 -16.61 -12.02 4.59
C VAL A 306 -16.25 -11.71 3.13
N TYR A 307 -15.12 -12.24 2.64
CA TYR A 307 -14.60 -11.99 1.30
C TYR A 307 -14.28 -13.28 0.51
N PRO A 308 -15.23 -14.22 0.36
CA PRO A 308 -14.95 -15.53 -0.22
C PRO A 308 -14.54 -15.47 -1.71
N ASN A 309 -15.11 -14.53 -2.48
CA ASN A 309 -14.87 -14.36 -3.92
C ASN A 309 -14.28 -12.99 -4.25
N SER A 310 -13.71 -12.28 -3.29
CA SER A 310 -13.08 -10.98 -3.55
C SER A 310 -11.80 -11.16 -4.38
N SER A 311 -11.71 -10.46 -5.51
CA SER A 311 -10.51 -10.45 -6.36
C SER A 311 -9.27 -9.95 -5.58
N LEU A 312 -9.44 -8.93 -4.72
CA LEU A 312 -8.36 -8.39 -3.88
C LEU A 312 -7.88 -9.40 -2.83
N PHE A 313 -8.80 -10.09 -2.14
CA PHE A 313 -8.38 -11.12 -1.16
C PHE A 313 -7.75 -12.32 -1.84
N MET A 314 -8.24 -12.73 -3.01
CA MET A 314 -7.60 -13.77 -3.82
C MET A 314 -6.20 -13.35 -4.28
N PHE A 315 -6.03 -12.09 -4.70
CA PHE A 315 -4.72 -11.52 -5.01
C PHE A 315 -3.77 -11.61 -3.80
N PHE A 316 -4.21 -11.23 -2.59
CA PHE A 316 -3.37 -11.33 -1.39
C PHE A 316 -3.05 -12.76 -0.98
N LYS A 317 -3.98 -13.71 -1.21
CA LYS A 317 -3.68 -15.14 -1.07
C LYS A 317 -2.55 -15.55 -2.03
N GLY A 318 -2.60 -15.11 -3.28
CA GLY A 318 -1.50 -15.30 -4.24
C GLY A 318 -0.18 -14.67 -3.79
N ARG A 319 -0.22 -13.47 -3.22
CA ARG A 319 0.96 -12.79 -2.64
C ARG A 319 1.61 -13.61 -1.54
N VAL A 320 0.82 -14.17 -0.62
CA VAL A 320 1.30 -15.07 0.43
C VAL A 320 1.98 -16.30 -0.18
N GLN A 321 1.32 -16.97 -1.14
CA GLN A 321 1.89 -18.15 -1.81
C GLN A 321 3.22 -17.83 -2.51
N ARG A 322 3.33 -16.66 -3.18
CA ARG A 322 4.57 -16.22 -3.82
C ARG A 322 5.69 -15.99 -2.81
N LEU A 323 5.38 -15.39 -1.66
CA LEU A 323 6.36 -15.15 -0.59
C LEU A 323 6.81 -16.45 0.10
N GLU A 324 5.96 -17.48 0.11
CA GLU A 324 6.30 -18.85 0.53
C GLU A 324 7.03 -19.65 -0.58
N CYS A 325 7.29 -19.03 -1.75
CA CYS A 325 7.88 -19.67 -2.93
C CYS A 325 7.03 -20.81 -3.53
N HIS A 326 5.74 -20.87 -3.21
CA HIS A 326 4.77 -21.75 -3.87
C HIS A 326 4.27 -21.12 -5.17
N ILE A 327 5.15 -20.98 -6.16
CA ILE A 327 4.92 -20.12 -7.34
C ILE A 327 3.73 -20.58 -8.19
N ASN A 328 3.55 -21.89 -8.40
CA ASN A 328 2.39 -22.40 -9.16
C ASN A 328 1.05 -22.13 -8.45
N SER A 329 1.01 -22.27 -7.13
CA SER A 329 -0.18 -21.94 -6.33
C SER A 329 -0.45 -20.43 -6.34
N ALA A 330 0.60 -19.61 -6.36
CA ALA A 330 0.48 -18.17 -6.51
C ALA A 330 -0.12 -17.80 -7.88
N LEU A 331 0.39 -18.39 -8.97
CA LEU A 331 -0.14 -18.21 -10.32
C LEU A 331 -1.63 -18.55 -10.39
N ALA A 332 -2.05 -19.70 -9.85
CA ALA A 332 -3.46 -20.07 -9.80
C ALA A 332 -4.31 -18.99 -9.11
N CYS A 333 -3.89 -18.52 -7.92
CA CYS A 333 -4.60 -17.46 -7.21
C CYS A 333 -4.65 -16.15 -8.01
N PHE A 334 -3.57 -15.77 -8.70
CA PHE A 334 -3.55 -14.53 -9.49
C PHE A 334 -4.40 -14.63 -10.76
N HIS A 335 -4.50 -15.81 -11.37
CA HIS A 335 -5.43 -16.06 -12.48
C HIS A 335 -6.88 -16.01 -12.01
N ASP A 336 -7.22 -16.67 -10.89
CA ASP A 336 -8.57 -16.59 -10.30
C ASP A 336 -8.93 -15.13 -9.96
N ALA A 337 -8.00 -14.38 -9.37
CA ALA A 337 -8.19 -12.96 -9.05
C ALA A 337 -8.39 -12.10 -10.32
N LEU A 338 -7.65 -12.38 -11.39
CA LEU A 338 -7.76 -11.71 -12.68
C LEU A 338 -9.14 -11.93 -13.33
N GLU A 339 -9.67 -13.15 -13.23
CA GLU A 339 -11.01 -13.52 -13.73
C GLU A 339 -12.12 -12.87 -12.90
N LEU A 340 -12.02 -12.91 -11.56
CA LEU A 340 -12.95 -12.24 -10.65
C LEU A 340 -12.97 -10.71 -10.82
N ALA A 341 -11.88 -10.13 -11.33
CA ALA A 341 -11.74 -8.71 -11.61
C ALA A 341 -12.14 -8.32 -13.04
N SER A 342 -12.97 -9.11 -13.74
CA SER A 342 -13.35 -8.89 -15.15
C SER A 342 -13.81 -7.47 -15.48
N ASP A 343 -14.55 -6.82 -14.57
CA ASP A 343 -15.05 -5.45 -14.73
C ASP A 343 -14.11 -4.36 -14.16
N GLN A 344 -12.95 -4.74 -13.63
CA GLN A 344 -12.04 -3.87 -12.87
C GLN A 344 -10.62 -3.93 -13.41
N ARG A 345 -10.39 -3.21 -14.51
CA ARG A 345 -9.13 -3.20 -15.25
C ARG A 345 -7.90 -2.97 -14.36
N GLU A 346 -7.99 -2.07 -13.39
CA GLU A 346 -6.86 -1.70 -12.55
C GLU A 346 -6.49 -2.83 -11.57
N ILE A 347 -7.48 -3.61 -11.11
CA ILE A 347 -7.22 -4.84 -10.35
C ILE A 347 -6.64 -5.93 -11.28
N GLN A 348 -7.14 -6.05 -12.51
CA GLN A 348 -6.54 -6.95 -13.50
C GLN A 348 -5.07 -6.62 -13.75
N HIS A 349 -4.71 -5.33 -13.81
CA HIS A 349 -3.32 -4.90 -14.02
C HIS A 349 -2.40 -5.31 -12.87
N VAL A 350 -2.81 -5.18 -11.61
CA VAL A 350 -1.98 -5.67 -10.49
C VAL A 350 -1.84 -7.19 -10.50
N CYS A 351 -2.88 -7.93 -10.93
CA CYS A 351 -2.81 -9.38 -11.11
C CYS A 351 -1.86 -9.76 -12.25
N LEU A 352 -1.96 -9.11 -13.40
CA LEU A 352 -1.06 -9.33 -14.56
C LEU A 352 0.39 -9.03 -14.21
N TYR A 353 0.64 -8.02 -13.38
CA TYR A 353 1.98 -7.73 -12.89
C TYR A 353 2.56 -8.95 -12.15
N GLU A 354 1.82 -9.46 -11.17
CA GLU A 354 2.25 -10.64 -10.40
C GLU A 354 2.36 -11.91 -11.26
N ILE A 355 1.44 -12.14 -12.19
CA ILE A 355 1.51 -13.25 -13.17
C ILE A 355 2.81 -13.15 -13.97
N GLY A 356 3.12 -11.99 -14.55
CA GLY A 356 4.35 -11.79 -15.31
C GLY A 356 5.62 -12.06 -14.49
N TRP A 357 5.65 -11.64 -13.22
CA TRP A 357 6.77 -11.91 -12.32
C TRP A 357 6.89 -13.40 -11.94
N CYS A 358 5.80 -14.06 -11.59
CA CYS A 358 5.80 -15.50 -11.31
C CYS A 358 6.23 -16.31 -12.53
N SER A 359 5.78 -15.93 -13.73
CA SER A 359 6.18 -16.58 -14.97
C SER A 359 7.67 -16.38 -15.27
N MET A 360 8.25 -15.19 -15.02
CA MET A 360 9.71 -15.00 -15.09
C MET A 360 10.47 -15.86 -14.07
N ILE A 361 9.96 -15.99 -12.83
CA ILE A 361 10.55 -16.85 -11.79
C ILE A 361 10.58 -18.32 -12.22
N GLU A 362 9.52 -18.77 -12.89
CA GLU A 362 9.40 -20.12 -13.46
C GLU A 362 10.12 -20.29 -14.82
N LEU A 363 10.77 -19.24 -15.34
CA LEU A 363 11.35 -19.21 -16.69
C LEU A 363 10.34 -19.51 -17.81
N ASN A 364 9.05 -19.31 -17.56
CA ASN A 364 8.00 -19.36 -18.56
C ASN A 364 7.89 -17.99 -19.24
N PHE A 365 8.80 -17.76 -20.19
CA PHE A 365 8.95 -16.46 -20.83
C PHE A 365 7.75 -16.08 -21.71
N GLU A 366 7.01 -17.07 -22.24
CA GLU A 366 5.86 -16.83 -23.10
C GLU A 366 4.71 -16.18 -22.32
N ASP A 367 4.31 -16.78 -21.21
CA ASP A 367 3.27 -16.21 -20.36
C ASP A 367 3.71 -14.88 -19.73
N ALA A 368 5.01 -14.76 -19.40
CA ALA A 368 5.56 -13.51 -18.90
C ALA A 368 5.41 -12.36 -19.90
N PHE A 369 5.82 -12.56 -21.17
CA PHE A 369 5.75 -11.48 -22.15
C PHE A 369 4.31 -11.11 -22.49
N ARG A 370 3.38 -12.08 -22.56
CA ARG A 370 1.94 -11.83 -22.79
C ARG A 370 1.33 -10.97 -21.69
N ALA A 371 1.65 -11.27 -20.43
CA ALA A 371 1.18 -10.49 -19.29
C ALA A 371 1.72 -9.05 -19.32
N PHE A 372 3.03 -8.88 -19.57
CA PHE A 372 3.63 -7.55 -19.65
C PHE A 372 3.22 -6.77 -20.90
N GLU A 373 2.90 -7.44 -22.01
CA GLU A 373 2.41 -6.77 -23.23
C GLU A 373 1.05 -6.13 -22.99
N ARG A 374 0.14 -6.82 -22.30
CA ARG A 374 -1.14 -6.22 -21.88
C ARG A 374 -0.90 -5.00 -21.01
N LEU A 375 0.00 -5.08 -20.03
CA LEU A 375 0.36 -3.93 -19.19
C LEU A 375 0.99 -2.78 -19.99
N LYS A 376 1.87 -3.08 -20.96
CA LYS A 376 2.46 -2.08 -21.87
C LYS A 376 1.36 -1.31 -22.60
N ASN A 377 0.36 -2.01 -23.12
CA ASN A 377 -0.68 -1.45 -23.98
C ASN A 377 -1.80 -0.77 -23.20
N GLU A 378 -2.20 -1.32 -22.05
CA GLU A 378 -3.38 -0.89 -21.32
C GLU A 378 -3.07 0.01 -20.12
N SER A 379 -1.91 -0.14 -19.48
CA SER A 379 -1.59 0.60 -18.25
C SER A 379 -1.16 2.03 -18.53
N ARG A 380 -1.53 2.96 -17.65
CA ARG A 380 -0.99 4.33 -17.63
C ARG A 380 0.28 4.45 -16.77
N TRP A 381 0.68 3.37 -16.11
CA TRP A 381 1.83 3.31 -15.22
C TRP A 381 2.99 2.60 -15.90
N SER A 382 4.20 3.14 -15.79
CA SER A 382 5.45 2.44 -16.13
C SER A 382 5.48 1.74 -17.51
N GLN A 383 4.75 2.25 -18.51
CA GLN A 383 4.64 1.63 -19.84
C GLN A 383 6.00 1.34 -20.48
N CYS A 384 6.95 2.26 -20.34
CA CYS A 384 8.33 2.07 -20.82
C CYS A 384 9.01 0.85 -20.19
N TYR A 385 8.81 0.65 -18.88
CA TYR A 385 9.35 -0.50 -18.18
C TYR A 385 8.65 -1.81 -18.57
N TYR A 386 7.31 -1.80 -18.70
CA TYR A 386 6.58 -2.97 -19.18
C TYR A 386 6.97 -3.34 -20.60
N ALA A 387 7.20 -2.37 -21.49
CA ALA A 387 7.75 -2.63 -22.82
C ALA A 387 9.12 -3.33 -22.74
N TYR A 388 10.00 -2.88 -21.84
CA TYR A 388 11.29 -3.55 -21.67
C TYR A 388 11.14 -4.99 -21.19
N LEU A 389 10.27 -5.24 -20.19
CA LEU A 389 9.97 -6.58 -19.70
C LEU A 389 9.38 -7.48 -20.79
N THR A 390 8.44 -6.97 -21.60
CA THR A 390 7.90 -7.67 -22.78
C THR A 390 9.03 -8.04 -23.73
N GLY A 391 9.90 -7.10 -24.11
CA GLY A 391 10.96 -7.34 -25.09
C GLY A 391 11.98 -8.38 -24.62
N VAL A 392 12.44 -8.32 -23.36
CA VAL A 392 13.39 -9.32 -22.84
C VAL A 392 12.75 -10.70 -22.67
N CYS A 393 11.48 -10.79 -22.28
CA CYS A 393 10.79 -12.07 -22.17
C CYS A 393 10.49 -12.67 -23.56
N GLN A 394 10.03 -11.86 -24.52
CA GLN A 394 9.78 -12.30 -25.90
C GLN A 394 11.07 -12.76 -26.58
N GLY A 395 12.18 -12.06 -26.37
CA GLY A 395 13.47 -12.52 -26.90
C GLY A 395 13.99 -13.79 -26.20
N ALA A 396 13.70 -13.95 -24.90
CA ALA A 396 14.06 -15.15 -24.14
C ALA A 396 13.20 -16.38 -24.52
N SER A 397 11.96 -16.18 -24.97
CA SER A 397 11.13 -17.27 -25.54
C SER A 397 11.64 -17.73 -26.91
N GLY A 398 12.35 -16.86 -27.64
CA GLY A 398 13.00 -17.16 -28.92
C GLY A 398 12.56 -16.28 -30.08
N ASP A 399 11.55 -15.42 -29.88
CA ASP A 399 11.09 -14.45 -30.87
C ASP A 399 11.93 -13.17 -30.83
N LEU A 400 13.08 -13.22 -31.50
CA LEU A 400 14.06 -12.12 -31.52
C LEU A 400 13.60 -10.93 -32.36
N ASP A 401 12.85 -11.17 -33.43
CA ASP A 401 12.33 -10.11 -34.32
C ASP A 401 11.24 -9.31 -33.61
N GLY A 402 10.30 -9.99 -32.95
CA GLY A 402 9.31 -9.37 -32.09
C GLY A 402 9.95 -8.56 -30.97
N ALA A 403 10.93 -9.14 -30.26
CA ALA A 403 11.67 -8.44 -29.22
C ALA A 403 12.35 -7.16 -29.74
N ASN A 404 12.99 -7.21 -30.90
CA ASN A 404 13.62 -6.04 -31.53
C ASN A 404 12.59 -4.95 -31.89
N GLY A 405 11.39 -5.35 -32.31
CA GLY A 405 10.25 -4.44 -32.47
C GLY A 405 9.88 -3.75 -31.16
N VAL A 406 9.70 -4.51 -30.09
CA VAL A 406 9.34 -3.99 -28.77
C VAL A 406 10.42 -3.08 -28.17
N PHE A 407 11.71 -3.37 -28.38
CA PHE A 407 12.79 -2.48 -27.92
C PHE A 407 12.76 -1.09 -28.58
N LYS A 408 12.18 -0.95 -29.78
CA LYS A 408 11.93 0.38 -30.38
C LYS A 408 10.80 1.10 -29.65
N ASP A 409 9.78 0.38 -29.19
CA ASP A 409 8.70 0.96 -28.40
C ASP A 409 9.16 1.46 -27.03
N VAL A 410 10.13 0.79 -26.39
CA VAL A 410 10.74 1.26 -25.14
C VAL A 410 11.21 2.71 -25.26
N GLN A 411 11.89 3.03 -26.38
CA GLN A 411 12.37 4.39 -26.66
C GLN A 411 11.23 5.39 -26.89
N LYS A 412 10.18 4.98 -27.60
CA LYS A 412 8.98 5.83 -27.83
C LYS A 412 8.20 6.10 -26.55
N LEU A 413 8.16 5.13 -25.63
CA LEU A 413 7.40 5.20 -24.38
C LEU A 413 8.19 5.88 -23.25
N PHE A 414 9.46 6.21 -23.47
CA PHE A 414 10.27 6.94 -22.50
C PHE A 414 9.81 8.39 -22.38
N LYS A 415 9.12 8.70 -21.28
CA LYS A 415 8.56 10.04 -21.04
C LYS A 415 9.19 10.72 -19.83
N ARG A 416 9.60 9.96 -18.81
CA ARG A 416 9.99 10.51 -17.51
C ARG A 416 11.51 10.44 -17.34
N LYS A 417 12.20 11.49 -17.78
CA LYS A 417 13.67 11.58 -17.72
C LYS A 417 14.24 11.42 -16.30
N ASN A 418 13.52 11.80 -15.25
CA ASN A 418 13.98 11.67 -13.86
C ASN A 418 13.67 10.29 -13.23
N ASN A 419 13.02 9.37 -13.97
CA ASN A 419 12.69 8.04 -13.46
C ASN A 419 13.83 7.05 -13.76
N GLN A 420 14.52 6.59 -12.71
CA GLN A 420 15.65 5.67 -12.83
C GLN A 420 15.27 4.31 -13.47
N ILE A 421 14.04 3.84 -13.30
CA ILE A 421 13.57 2.57 -13.90
C ILE A 421 13.41 2.72 -15.41
N GLU A 422 12.85 3.84 -15.87
CA GLU A 422 12.71 4.10 -17.32
C GLU A 422 14.08 4.35 -17.98
N GLN A 423 14.97 5.09 -17.32
CA GLN A 423 16.35 5.28 -17.79
C GLN A 423 17.07 3.94 -17.95
N PHE A 424 16.97 3.07 -16.94
CA PHE A 424 17.51 1.71 -16.99
C PHE A 424 16.94 0.92 -18.18
N ALA A 425 15.61 0.91 -18.33
CA ALA A 425 14.91 0.18 -19.39
C ALA A 425 15.39 0.61 -20.79
N VAL A 426 15.47 1.92 -21.04
CA VAL A 426 15.93 2.48 -22.32
C VAL A 426 17.41 2.13 -22.58
N LYS A 427 18.29 2.34 -21.60
CA LYS A 427 19.72 2.04 -21.73
C LYS A 427 19.96 0.56 -22.07
N ARG A 428 19.19 -0.35 -21.46
CA ARG A 428 19.26 -1.78 -21.75
C ARG A 428 18.67 -2.15 -23.11
N ALA A 429 17.51 -1.60 -23.45
CA ALA A 429 16.88 -1.83 -24.76
C ALA A 429 17.75 -1.32 -25.92
N ASP A 430 18.33 -0.12 -25.81
CA ASP A 430 19.22 0.46 -26.82
C ASP A 430 20.48 -0.37 -27.02
N ARG A 431 21.03 -0.94 -25.94
CA ARG A 431 22.18 -1.83 -26.03
C ARG A 431 21.83 -3.11 -26.78
N LEU A 432 20.72 -3.77 -26.43
CA LEU A 432 20.26 -4.99 -27.11
C LEU A 432 19.99 -4.74 -28.59
N ARG A 433 19.49 -3.55 -28.96
CA ARG A 433 19.33 -3.14 -30.36
C ARG A 433 20.66 -2.95 -31.09
N LYS A 434 21.68 -2.38 -30.44
CA LYS A 434 22.99 -2.12 -31.05
C LYS A 434 23.78 -3.40 -31.34
N VAL A 435 23.72 -4.38 -30.43
CA VAL A 435 24.47 -5.64 -30.56
C VAL A 435 23.66 -6.75 -31.24
N SER A 436 22.40 -6.45 -31.62
CA SER A 436 21.35 -7.39 -31.99
C SER A 436 20.97 -8.35 -30.85
N PRO A 437 19.68 -8.50 -30.52
CA PRO A 437 19.28 -9.36 -29.40
C PRO A 437 19.54 -10.83 -29.73
N THR A 438 20.13 -11.55 -28.79
CA THR A 438 20.18 -13.02 -28.81
C THR A 438 19.34 -13.57 -27.66
N ARG A 439 18.93 -14.83 -27.75
CA ARG A 439 18.14 -15.47 -26.70
C ARG A 439 18.85 -15.41 -25.34
N GLN A 440 20.15 -15.68 -25.31
CA GLN A 440 20.96 -15.66 -24.09
C GLN A 440 21.10 -14.25 -23.50
N LEU A 441 21.24 -13.21 -24.34
CA LEU A 441 21.27 -11.82 -23.87
C LEU A 441 19.90 -11.36 -23.32
N CYS A 442 18.80 -11.85 -23.89
CA CYS A 442 17.47 -11.59 -23.37
C CYS A 442 17.23 -12.31 -22.03
N ILE A 443 17.67 -13.56 -21.88
CA ILE A 443 17.65 -14.28 -20.60
C ILE A 443 18.53 -13.56 -19.56
N LEU A 444 19.71 -13.05 -19.94
CA LEU A 444 20.54 -12.22 -19.06
C LEU A 444 19.76 -11.01 -18.54
N GLY A 445 18.98 -10.34 -19.41
CA GLY A 445 18.10 -9.23 -19.02
C GLY A 445 17.02 -9.65 -18.02
N VAL A 446 16.41 -10.82 -18.20
CA VAL A 446 15.43 -11.37 -17.23
C VAL A 446 16.10 -11.64 -15.88
N ILE A 447 17.26 -12.29 -15.86
CA ILE A 447 18.01 -12.58 -14.62
C ILE A 447 18.43 -11.28 -13.92
N GLU A 448 18.87 -10.27 -14.69
CA GLU A 448 19.20 -8.95 -14.17
C GLU A 448 18.00 -8.30 -13.46
N VAL A 449 16.81 -8.35 -14.07
CA VAL A 449 15.57 -7.86 -13.47
C VAL A 449 15.21 -8.64 -12.21
N LEU A 450 15.29 -9.98 -12.23
CA LEU A 450 15.04 -10.80 -11.04
C LEU A 450 16.01 -10.46 -9.90
N TYR A 451 17.28 -10.23 -10.19
CA TYR A 451 18.27 -9.79 -9.20
C TYR A 451 17.94 -8.41 -8.62
N LEU A 452 17.73 -7.42 -9.49
CA LEU A 452 17.47 -6.04 -9.08
C LEU A 452 16.22 -5.96 -8.19
N TRP A 453 15.19 -6.80 -8.42
CA TRP A 453 13.98 -6.87 -7.60
C TRP A 453 14.00 -7.90 -6.47
N LYS A 454 15.15 -8.50 -6.14
CA LYS A 454 15.31 -9.53 -5.09
C LYS A 454 14.38 -10.75 -5.30
N ALA A 455 14.08 -11.10 -6.54
CA ALA A 455 13.20 -12.21 -6.88
C ALA A 455 13.95 -13.54 -7.12
N LEU A 456 15.30 -13.53 -7.20
CA LEU A 456 16.09 -14.77 -7.38
C LEU A 456 15.86 -15.80 -6.27
N GLN A 457 15.63 -15.34 -5.03
CA GLN A 457 15.33 -16.21 -3.89
C GLN A 457 13.99 -16.95 -4.01
N ASN A 458 13.10 -16.50 -4.91
CA ASN A 458 11.82 -17.16 -5.19
C ASN A 458 11.95 -18.28 -6.23
N CYS A 459 13.08 -18.36 -6.94
CA CYS A 459 13.32 -19.39 -7.94
C CYS A 459 13.69 -20.72 -7.28
N SER A 460 13.18 -21.82 -7.83
CA SER A 460 13.61 -23.16 -7.41
C SER A 460 15.06 -23.44 -7.82
N SER A 461 15.71 -24.38 -7.12
CA SER A 461 17.10 -24.79 -7.40
C SER A 461 17.32 -25.18 -8.86
N THR A 462 16.33 -25.85 -9.49
CA THR A 462 16.38 -26.23 -10.91
C THR A 462 16.41 -25.00 -11.83
N LYS A 463 15.57 -23.99 -11.57
CA LYS A 463 15.55 -22.76 -12.38
C LYS A 463 16.84 -21.97 -12.21
N LEU A 464 17.37 -21.90 -10.99
CA LEU A 464 18.68 -21.29 -10.69
C LEU A 464 19.83 -21.99 -11.44
N GLN A 465 19.81 -23.33 -11.55
CA GLN A 465 20.80 -24.08 -12.34
C GLN A 465 20.72 -23.74 -13.83
N ILE A 466 19.51 -23.65 -14.40
CA ILE A 466 19.31 -23.24 -15.81
C ILE A 466 19.88 -21.83 -16.04
N MET A 467 19.56 -20.88 -15.15
CA MET A 467 20.10 -19.52 -15.22
C MET A 467 21.64 -19.53 -15.17
N ASN A 468 22.23 -20.34 -14.27
CA ASN A 468 23.67 -20.48 -14.16
C ASN A 468 24.31 -20.98 -15.47
N GLN A 469 23.75 -22.02 -16.09
CA GLN A 469 24.22 -22.55 -17.37
C GLN A 469 24.19 -21.50 -18.49
N VAL A 470 23.08 -20.75 -18.60
CA VAL A 470 22.97 -19.65 -19.58
C VAL A 470 24.04 -18.60 -19.34
N LEU A 471 24.21 -18.14 -18.10
CA LEU A 471 25.25 -17.16 -17.77
C LEU A 471 26.66 -17.68 -18.09
N GLN A 472 26.96 -18.95 -17.82
CA GLN A 472 28.26 -19.53 -18.14
C GLN A 472 28.55 -19.51 -19.64
N SER A 473 27.55 -19.77 -20.48
CA SER A 473 27.68 -19.76 -21.95
C SER A 473 27.91 -18.38 -22.58
N LEU A 474 27.70 -17.29 -21.83
CA LEU A 474 27.90 -15.93 -22.34
C LEU A 474 29.39 -15.55 -22.30
N ASP A 475 29.96 -15.17 -23.44
CA ASP A 475 31.36 -14.69 -23.55
C ASP A 475 31.48 -13.21 -23.96
N GLU A 476 30.36 -12.50 -24.00
CA GLU A 476 30.32 -11.08 -24.41
C GLU A 476 31.12 -10.20 -23.41
N PRO A 477 32.24 -9.55 -23.83
CA PRO A 477 33.12 -8.82 -22.93
C PRO A 477 32.41 -7.69 -22.17
N SER A 478 31.49 -7.02 -22.85
CA SER A 478 30.72 -5.90 -22.32
C SER A 478 29.74 -6.34 -21.20
N CYS A 479 29.44 -7.64 -21.07
CA CYS A 479 28.54 -8.20 -20.06
C CYS A 479 29.28 -8.93 -18.92
N ARG A 480 30.61 -9.02 -18.97
CA ARG A 480 31.40 -9.88 -18.05
C ARG A 480 31.19 -9.54 -16.57
N GLY A 481 31.22 -8.27 -16.20
CA GLY A 481 30.97 -7.84 -14.82
C GLY A 481 29.56 -8.20 -14.33
N LEU A 482 28.54 -7.95 -15.16
CA LEU A 482 27.15 -8.29 -14.84
C LEU A 482 26.96 -9.79 -14.70
N LYS A 483 27.52 -10.58 -15.63
CA LYS A 483 27.53 -12.06 -15.56
C LYS A 483 28.04 -12.53 -14.19
N HIS A 484 29.19 -12.01 -13.74
CA HIS A 484 29.77 -12.42 -12.47
C HIS A 484 28.96 -11.97 -11.24
N LEU A 485 28.34 -10.78 -11.27
CA LEU A 485 27.43 -10.34 -10.21
C LEU A 485 26.21 -11.27 -10.10
N LEU A 486 25.60 -11.62 -11.23
CA LEU A 486 24.42 -12.49 -11.27
C LEU A 486 24.77 -13.93 -10.90
N LEU A 487 25.89 -14.47 -11.40
CA LEU A 487 26.40 -15.79 -11.00
C LEU A 487 26.65 -15.86 -9.49
N GLY A 488 27.30 -14.84 -8.91
CA GLY A 488 27.53 -14.78 -7.47
C GLY A 488 26.23 -14.82 -6.68
N SER A 489 25.21 -14.09 -7.15
CA SER A 489 23.89 -14.04 -6.52
C SER A 489 23.15 -15.37 -6.61
N ILE A 490 23.18 -16.03 -7.77
CA ILE A 490 22.58 -17.36 -7.97
C ILE A 490 23.28 -18.41 -7.10
N LEU A 491 24.62 -18.43 -7.07
CA LEU A 491 25.41 -19.34 -6.25
C LEU A 491 25.14 -19.14 -4.76
N LYS A 492 24.98 -17.89 -4.31
CA LYS A 492 24.57 -17.55 -2.95
C LYS A 492 23.19 -18.12 -2.62
N CYS A 493 22.20 -17.96 -3.51
CA CYS A 493 20.85 -18.57 -3.34
C CYS A 493 20.90 -20.11 -3.27
N GLN A 494 21.86 -20.73 -3.96
CA GLN A 494 22.09 -22.19 -3.91
C GLN A 494 22.90 -22.64 -2.68
N GLY A 495 23.29 -21.73 -1.78
CA GLY A 495 24.12 -22.03 -0.62
C GLY A 495 25.61 -22.23 -0.92
N ASN A 496 26.06 -22.06 -2.18
CA ASN A 496 27.47 -22.17 -2.55
C ASN A 496 28.19 -20.84 -2.32
N ILE A 497 28.44 -20.53 -1.04
CA ILE A 497 29.00 -19.25 -0.61
C ILE A 497 30.43 -19.02 -1.12
N ARG A 498 31.26 -20.08 -1.22
CA ARG A 498 32.65 -19.94 -1.68
C ARG A 498 32.73 -19.43 -3.11
N ASP A 499 32.00 -20.08 -4.02
CA ASP A 499 32.02 -19.72 -5.44
C ASP A 499 31.25 -18.42 -5.68
N ALA A 500 30.25 -18.12 -4.85
CA ALA A 500 29.59 -16.83 -4.84
C ALA A 500 30.58 -15.70 -4.56
N VAL A 501 31.40 -15.83 -3.50
CA VAL A 501 32.43 -14.83 -3.15
C VAL A 501 33.42 -14.64 -4.30
N GLN A 502 33.90 -15.73 -4.91
CA GLN A 502 34.81 -15.63 -6.06
C GLN A 502 34.16 -14.88 -7.23
N SER A 503 32.90 -15.16 -7.54
CA SER A 503 32.16 -14.48 -8.60
C SER A 503 31.98 -13.00 -8.29
N PHE A 504 31.59 -12.63 -7.06
CA PHE A 504 31.48 -11.23 -6.68
C PHE A 504 32.83 -10.49 -6.73
N GLN A 505 33.94 -11.13 -6.35
CA GLN A 505 35.28 -10.53 -6.48
C GLN A 505 35.65 -10.23 -7.93
N LEU A 506 35.23 -11.07 -8.88
CA LEU A 506 35.38 -10.80 -10.32
C LEU A 506 34.51 -9.62 -10.76
N ALA A 507 33.28 -9.52 -10.27
CA ALA A 507 32.38 -8.38 -10.54
C ALA A 507 32.91 -7.06 -9.97
N VAL A 508 33.54 -7.06 -8.79
CA VAL A 508 34.21 -5.87 -8.21
C VAL A 508 35.33 -5.36 -9.12
N ARG A 509 35.97 -6.23 -9.90
CA ARG A 509 37.05 -5.87 -10.84
C ARG A 509 36.55 -5.48 -12.23
N ASP A 510 35.25 -5.25 -12.40
CA ASP A 510 34.66 -4.86 -13.69
C ASP A 510 35.11 -3.46 -14.14
N GLU A 511 36.17 -3.39 -14.96
CA GLU A 511 36.70 -2.13 -15.50
C GLU A 511 35.76 -1.51 -16.54
N TYR A 512 35.08 -2.32 -17.36
CA TYR A 512 34.12 -1.82 -18.35
C TYR A 512 32.94 -1.15 -17.65
N GLY A 513 32.35 -1.82 -16.65
CA GLY A 513 31.28 -1.25 -15.83
C GLY A 513 31.69 0.06 -15.16
N ARG A 514 32.94 0.16 -14.69
CA ARG A 514 33.46 1.40 -14.11
C ARG A 514 33.46 2.56 -15.11
N GLN A 515 33.88 2.32 -16.36
CA GLN A 515 33.93 3.34 -17.40
C GLN A 515 32.55 3.92 -17.74
N ILE A 516 31.50 3.10 -17.67
CA ILE A 516 30.12 3.51 -17.97
C ILE A 516 29.28 3.82 -16.72
N ASN A 517 29.94 3.97 -15.56
CA ASN A 517 29.33 4.18 -14.25
C ASN A 517 28.17 3.21 -13.95
N SER A 518 28.40 1.93 -14.18
CA SER A 518 27.44 0.85 -13.95
C SER A 518 27.31 0.54 -12.45
N TYR A 519 26.12 0.10 -12.03
CA TYR A 519 25.83 -0.29 -10.65
C TYR A 519 26.55 -1.59 -10.20
N ILE A 520 27.23 -2.29 -11.12
CA ILE A 520 27.79 -3.63 -10.90
C ILE A 520 28.78 -3.67 -9.73
N GLN A 521 29.79 -2.79 -9.73
CA GLN A 521 30.81 -2.75 -8.67
C GLN A 521 30.21 -2.46 -7.29
N PRO A 522 29.43 -1.38 -7.08
CA PRO A 522 28.87 -1.09 -5.76
C PRO A 522 27.92 -2.19 -5.27
N TYR A 523 27.13 -2.80 -6.16
CA TYR A 523 26.27 -3.93 -5.79
C TYR A 523 27.07 -5.19 -5.43
N ALA A 524 28.17 -5.49 -6.14
CA ALA A 524 29.03 -6.62 -5.80
C ALA A 524 29.73 -6.44 -4.45
N VAL A 525 30.20 -5.22 -4.14
CA VAL A 525 30.76 -4.88 -2.82
C VAL A 525 29.69 -5.02 -1.73
N TYR A 526 28.46 -4.57 -1.99
CA TYR A 526 27.33 -4.76 -1.10
C TYR A 526 27.05 -6.25 -0.82
N GLU A 527 26.98 -7.11 -1.84
CA GLU A 527 26.71 -8.54 -1.65
C GLU A 527 27.81 -9.24 -0.85
N LEU A 528 29.08 -8.89 -1.07
CA LEU A 528 30.20 -9.35 -0.25
C LEU A 528 30.05 -8.88 1.21
N GLY A 529 29.66 -7.63 1.42
CA GLY A 529 29.35 -7.09 2.74
C GLY A 529 28.29 -7.92 3.46
N CYS A 530 27.16 -8.22 2.80
CA CYS A 530 26.08 -9.03 3.34
C CYS A 530 26.54 -10.46 3.69
N ILE A 531 27.34 -11.11 2.85
CA ILE A 531 27.90 -12.45 3.16
C ILE A 531 28.74 -12.40 4.44
N LEU A 532 29.54 -11.35 4.63
CA LEU A 532 30.39 -11.19 5.81
C LEU A 532 29.60 -10.80 7.07
N LEU A 533 28.43 -10.17 6.93
CA LEU A 533 27.56 -9.87 8.07
C LEU A 533 26.92 -11.13 8.68
N ALA A 534 26.76 -12.21 7.90
CA ALA A 534 26.16 -13.45 8.37
C ALA A 534 26.99 -14.21 9.42
N LYS A 535 28.26 -13.82 9.65
CA LYS A 535 29.17 -14.46 10.62
C LYS A 535 29.70 -13.44 11.61
N ALA A 536 29.62 -13.76 12.90
CA ALA A 536 30.04 -12.88 13.99
C ALA A 536 31.50 -12.40 13.85
N GLU A 537 32.41 -13.27 13.41
CA GLU A 537 33.84 -12.95 13.28
C GLU A 537 34.14 -11.96 12.15
N THR A 538 33.24 -11.87 11.15
CA THR A 538 33.45 -11.02 9.97
C THR A 538 32.55 -9.78 9.91
N VAL A 539 31.73 -9.54 10.93
CA VAL A 539 30.78 -8.40 10.97
C VAL A 539 31.48 -7.05 10.74
N ALA A 540 32.62 -6.81 11.39
CA ALA A 540 33.36 -5.55 11.24
C ALA A 540 33.81 -5.33 9.78
N LYS A 541 34.30 -6.39 9.14
CA LYS A 541 34.69 -6.35 7.72
C LYS A 541 33.46 -6.18 6.82
N GLY A 542 32.36 -6.87 7.11
CA GLY A 542 31.09 -6.70 6.40
C GLY A 542 30.59 -5.25 6.45
N ARG A 543 30.63 -4.62 7.62
CA ARG A 543 30.31 -3.18 7.78
C ARG A 543 31.20 -2.28 6.93
N SER A 544 32.50 -2.55 6.89
CA SER A 544 33.44 -1.79 6.04
C SER A 544 33.07 -1.88 4.56
N PHE A 545 32.71 -3.07 4.07
CA PHE A 545 32.26 -3.25 2.68
C PHE A 545 30.96 -2.49 2.40
N LEU A 546 30.00 -2.51 3.33
CA LEU A 546 28.76 -1.76 3.18
C LEU A 546 28.98 -0.24 3.14
N LEU A 547 29.90 0.29 3.94
CA LEU A 547 30.29 1.70 3.89
C LEU A 547 31.01 2.02 2.58
N GLN A 548 31.93 1.15 2.15
CA GLN A 548 32.61 1.29 0.87
C GLN A 548 31.64 1.38 -0.31
N ALA A 549 30.65 0.48 -0.36
CA ALA A 549 29.61 0.48 -1.41
C ALA A 549 28.77 1.78 -1.44
N LYS A 550 28.72 2.52 -0.32
CA LYS A 550 27.97 3.77 -0.17
C LYS A 550 28.84 5.01 -0.45
N GLU A 551 30.11 4.99 -0.07
CA GLU A 551 30.96 6.19 -0.02
C GLU A 551 31.90 6.29 -1.23
N ASP A 552 32.33 5.16 -1.80
CA ASP A 552 33.33 5.13 -2.88
C ASP A 552 32.71 5.20 -4.29
N PHE A 553 31.37 5.14 -4.41
CA PHE A 553 30.66 5.07 -5.68
C PHE A 553 29.51 6.09 -5.72
N THR A 554 29.33 6.78 -6.85
CA THR A 554 28.25 7.77 -7.02
C THR A 554 27.78 7.85 -8.48
N GLY A 555 26.52 8.22 -8.71
CA GLY A 555 25.98 8.54 -10.03
C GLY A 555 25.62 7.33 -10.91
N TYR A 556 25.44 6.16 -10.31
CA TYR A 556 25.08 4.93 -11.00
C TYR A 556 23.58 4.61 -10.90
N ASP A 557 23.09 3.75 -11.80
CA ASP A 557 21.69 3.32 -11.83
C ASP A 557 21.29 2.66 -10.48
N PHE A 558 20.14 3.05 -9.90
CA PHE A 558 19.63 2.52 -8.62
C PHE A 558 20.46 2.83 -7.35
N GLU A 559 21.30 3.87 -7.36
CA GLU A 559 22.07 4.31 -6.17
C GLU A 559 21.22 4.47 -4.90
N ASN A 560 20.10 5.20 -4.99
CA ASN A 560 19.18 5.38 -3.86
C ASN A 560 18.63 4.04 -3.33
N ARG A 561 18.39 3.08 -4.23
CA ARG A 561 17.90 1.74 -3.85
C ARG A 561 18.98 0.97 -3.10
N LEU A 562 20.24 1.07 -3.52
CA LEU A 562 21.36 0.45 -2.81
C LEU A 562 21.55 1.10 -1.43
N HIS A 563 21.47 2.42 -1.33
CA HIS A 563 21.57 3.13 -0.05
C HIS A 563 20.49 2.70 0.95
N VAL A 564 19.25 2.51 0.50
CA VAL A 564 18.18 1.95 1.34
C VAL A 564 18.53 0.55 1.82
N ARG A 565 19.06 -0.32 0.95
CA ARG A 565 19.50 -1.66 1.33
C ARG A 565 20.66 -1.64 2.34
N ILE A 566 21.67 -0.82 2.11
CA ILE A 566 22.80 -0.65 3.04
C ILE A 566 22.31 -0.14 4.40
N HIS A 567 21.41 0.85 4.42
CA HIS A 567 20.85 1.37 5.65
C HIS A 567 20.12 0.28 6.44
N SER A 568 19.23 -0.46 5.80
CA SER A 568 18.53 -1.57 6.45
C SER A 568 19.54 -2.60 6.99
N ALA A 569 20.65 -2.86 6.28
CA ALA A 569 21.60 -3.93 6.64
C ALA A 569 22.44 -3.56 7.86
N LEU A 570 22.71 -2.26 8.00
CA LEU A 570 23.36 -1.71 9.18
C LEU A 570 22.40 -1.57 10.36
N ALA A 571 21.11 -1.33 10.09
CA ALA A 571 20.09 -1.20 11.13
C ALA A 571 19.79 -2.54 11.83
N SER A 572 19.70 -3.65 11.09
CA SER A 572 19.49 -4.99 11.67
C SER A 572 20.58 -5.40 12.66
N LEU A 573 21.81 -4.89 12.49
CA LEU A 573 22.91 -5.14 13.43
C LEU A 573 22.74 -4.41 14.76
N LYS A 574 21.96 -3.33 14.82
CA LYS A 574 21.73 -2.55 16.05
C LYS A 574 20.71 -3.22 16.96
N GLU A 575 19.80 -4.02 16.41
CA GLU A 575 18.77 -4.75 17.16
C GLU A 575 19.33 -6.01 17.85
N VAL A 576 20.51 -6.49 17.44
CA VAL A 576 21.18 -7.69 17.99
C VAL A 576 22.12 -7.35 19.15
N VAL A 577 22.42 -6.07 19.40
CA VAL A 577 23.22 -5.65 20.56
C VAL A 577 22.25 -5.29 21.69
N PRO A 578 22.17 -6.06 22.79
CA PRO A 578 21.43 -5.63 23.96
C PRO A 578 22.07 -4.33 24.46
N GLN A 579 21.24 -3.30 24.71
CA GLN A 579 21.68 -2.13 25.46
C GLN A 579 22.02 -2.50 26.90
#